data_AF-A0A920LCG6-F1
#
_entry.id   AF-A0A920LCG6-F1
#
_cell.length_a   1.000
_cell.length_b   1.000
_cell.length_c   1.000
_cell.angle_alpha   90.00
_cell.angle_beta   90.00
_cell.angle_gamma   90.00
#
_symmetry.space_group_name_H-M   'P 1'
#
loop_
_entity.id
_entity.type
_entity.pdbx_description
1 polymer ?
#
loop_
_entity_poly.entity_id
_entity_poly.type
_entity_poly.pdbx_seq_one_letter_code
_entity_poly.pdbx_strand_id
1 'polypeptide(L)'
;MLNEDIESIKKNSSLTNDIINKRLEEINRTKETFGIILDESKHQNMVKRKLWSLSHNATKAALLIFLYRDQPILNNPYRFLSKIMEVDDLLTNWRYKHLIMVSKMIGKKMGTGGSSGADYLNESINKHKIFSDFASLTTFLIPRSSLPPLPEKLTNRLNFNFNSY
;
A
#
# COMPACT_ATOMS: atom_id res chain seq x y z
N MET A 1 -0.59 -21.25 2.08
CA MET A 1 0.38 -20.25 1.56
C MET A 1 1.69 -20.22 2.35
N LEU A 2 1.88 -19.40 3.41
CA LEU A 2 3.22 -19.25 4.02
C LEU A 2 3.86 -20.56 4.52
N ASN A 3 3.06 -21.49 5.04
CA ASN A 3 3.58 -22.81 5.42
C ASN A 3 3.98 -23.67 4.21
N GLU A 4 3.22 -23.61 3.11
CA GLU A 4 3.54 -24.30 1.85
C GLU A 4 4.81 -23.70 1.21
N ASP A 5 4.99 -22.38 1.31
CA ASP A 5 6.20 -21.69 0.84
C ASP A 5 7.43 -22.16 1.63
N ILE A 6 7.32 -22.29 2.95
CA ILE A 6 8.38 -22.85 3.81
C ILE A 6 8.71 -24.29 3.42
N GLU A 7 7.70 -25.12 3.16
CA GLU A 7 7.89 -26.52 2.74
C GLU A 7 8.55 -26.61 1.36
N SER A 8 8.14 -25.76 0.41
CA SER A 8 8.74 -25.66 -0.93
C SER A 8 10.23 -25.31 -0.86
N ILE A 9 10.59 -24.33 -0.02
CA ILE A 9 11.99 -23.90 0.16
C ILE A 9 12.84 -25.04 0.74
N LYS A 10 12.32 -25.74 1.75
CA LYS A 10 13.03 -26.85 2.41
C LYS A 10 13.19 -28.08 1.51
N LYS A 11 12.24 -28.33 0.61
CA LYS A 11 12.26 -29.46 -0.32
C LYS A 11 13.20 -29.25 -1.50
N ASN A 12 13.58 -28.01 -1.80
CA ASN A 12 14.40 -27.70 -2.96
C ASN A 12 15.90 -27.97 -2.69
N SER A 13 16.39 -29.10 -3.20
CA SER A 13 17.78 -29.56 -3.06
C SER A 13 18.81 -28.76 -3.87
N SER A 14 18.37 -27.84 -4.75
CA SER A 14 19.28 -27.01 -5.56
C SER A 14 19.75 -25.74 -4.87
N LEU A 15 19.25 -25.43 -3.67
CA LEU A 15 19.52 -24.18 -2.96
C LEU A 15 20.64 -24.36 -1.93
N THR A 16 21.58 -23.42 -1.90
CA THR A 16 22.60 -23.34 -0.84
C THR A 16 21.95 -22.96 0.49
N ASN A 17 22.49 -23.46 1.61
CA ASN A 17 22.01 -23.14 2.96
C ASN A 17 21.90 -21.63 3.26
N ASP A 18 22.80 -20.80 2.71
CA ASP A 18 22.73 -19.33 2.83
C ASP A 18 21.46 -18.75 2.19
N ILE A 19 21.08 -19.25 1.00
CA ILE A 19 19.90 -18.80 0.28
C ILE A 19 18.63 -19.24 1.00
N ILE A 20 18.61 -20.46 1.54
CA ILE A 20 17.50 -20.97 2.34
C ILE A 20 17.26 -20.08 3.56
N ASN A 21 18.32 -19.73 4.30
CA ASN A 21 18.22 -18.87 5.47
C ASN A 21 17.67 -17.47 5.12
N LYS A 22 18.16 -16.85 4.04
CA LYS A 22 17.65 -15.56 3.56
C LYS A 22 16.16 -15.61 3.23
N ARG A 23 15.71 -16.65 2.53
CA ARG A 23 14.28 -16.81 2.18
C ARG A 23 13.40 -17.02 3.41
N LEU A 24 13.88 -17.79 4.39
CA LEU A 24 13.16 -17.96 5.66
C LEU A 24 13.04 -16.63 6.42
N GLU A 25 14.09 -15.80 6.39
CA GLU A 25 14.06 -14.47 6.98
C GLU A 25 13.03 -13.55 6.29
N GLU A 26 12.97 -13.57 4.95
CA GLU A 26 11.97 -12.82 4.18
C GLU A 26 10.54 -13.24 4.53
N ILE A 27 10.28 -14.55 4.68
CA ILE A 27 8.97 -15.06 5.09
C ILE A 27 8.62 -14.58 6.51
N ASN A 28 9.58 -14.58 7.44
CA ASN A 28 9.35 -14.08 8.78
C ASN A 28 9.04 -12.58 8.79
N ARG A 29 9.78 -11.76 8.03
CA ARG A 29 9.48 -10.33 7.86
C ARG A 29 8.10 -10.09 7.25
N THR A 30 7.73 -10.92 6.29
CA THR A 30 6.40 -10.89 5.67
C THR A 30 5.32 -11.17 6.72
N LYS A 31 5.49 -12.22 7.54
CA LYS A 31 4.57 -12.58 8.63
C LYS A 31 4.43 -11.46 9.66
N GLU A 32 5.53 -10.81 10.04
CA GLU A 32 5.51 -9.64 10.92
C GLU A 32 4.74 -8.48 10.31
N THR A 33 4.95 -8.23 9.01
CA THR A 33 4.26 -7.17 8.28
C THR A 33 2.75 -7.41 8.29
N PHE A 34 2.29 -8.61 7.91
CA PHE A 34 0.86 -8.99 8.00
C PHE A 34 0.30 -8.85 9.42
N GLY A 35 1.12 -9.13 10.44
CA GLY A 35 0.75 -8.96 11.84
C GLY A 35 0.33 -7.53 12.21
N ILE A 36 0.79 -6.51 11.48
CA ILE A 36 0.40 -5.10 11.71
C ILE A 36 -1.06 -4.87 11.35
N ILE A 37 -1.57 -5.47 10.26
CA ILE A 37 -2.97 -5.30 9.84
C ILE A 37 -3.91 -6.19 10.66
N LEU A 38 -3.45 -7.38 11.06
CA LEU A 38 -4.29 -8.33 11.79
C LEU A 38 -4.50 -7.95 13.26
N ASP A 39 -3.52 -7.28 13.88
CA ASP A 39 -3.56 -6.87 15.29
C ASP A 39 -3.87 -5.37 15.41
N GLU A 40 -5.02 -5.04 15.98
CA GLU A 40 -5.45 -3.65 16.18
C GLU A 40 -4.48 -2.86 17.06
N SER A 41 -3.90 -3.47 18.08
CA SER A 41 -2.97 -2.79 19.01
C SER A 41 -1.70 -2.32 18.29
N LYS A 42 -1.17 -3.17 17.39
CA LYS A 42 0.00 -2.86 16.56
C LYS A 42 -0.32 -1.78 15.54
N HIS A 43 -1.49 -1.87 14.90
CA HIS A 43 -1.95 -0.86 13.96
C HIS A 43 -2.09 0.52 14.63
N GLN A 44 -2.73 0.59 15.79
CA GLN A 44 -2.88 1.83 16.55
C GLN A 44 -1.52 2.43 16.97
N ASN A 45 -0.52 1.60 17.27
CA ASN A 45 0.84 2.08 17.53
C ASN A 45 1.46 2.74 16.27
N MET A 46 1.29 2.14 15.08
CA MET A 46 1.75 2.74 13.83
C MET A 46 1.08 4.08 13.52
N VAL A 47 -0.21 4.20 13.80
CA VAL A 47 -0.96 5.47 13.65
C VAL A 47 -0.44 6.53 14.63
N LYS A 48 -0.20 6.16 15.90
CA LYS A 48 0.41 7.08 16.90
C LYS A 48 1.79 7.58 16.47
N ARG A 49 2.57 6.73 15.82
CA ARG A 49 3.89 7.08 15.27
C ARG A 49 3.83 7.89 13.97
N LYS A 50 2.64 8.19 13.44
CA LYS A 50 2.40 8.86 12.15
C LYS A 50 3.01 8.12 10.96
N LEU A 51 3.17 6.80 11.08
CA LEU A 51 3.61 5.94 9.98
C LEU A 51 2.43 5.47 9.12
N TRP A 52 1.23 5.46 9.71
CA TRP A 52 -0.05 5.21 9.06
C TRP A 52 -1.02 6.32 9.41
N SER A 53 -1.95 6.61 8.52
CA SER A 53 -2.96 7.66 8.66
C SER A 53 -4.39 7.12 8.74
N LEU A 54 -4.69 6.02 8.03
CA LEU A 54 -5.97 5.35 8.03
C LEU A 54 -6.23 4.68 9.38
N SER A 55 -7.49 4.61 9.80
CA SER A 55 -7.90 3.79 10.96
C SER A 55 -7.85 2.30 10.61
N HIS A 56 -7.77 1.44 11.63
CA HIS A 56 -7.71 -0.02 11.43
C HIS A 56 -8.87 -0.55 10.56
N ASN A 57 -10.08 -0.06 10.80
CA ASN A 57 -11.26 -0.43 10.02
C ASN A 57 -11.18 0.08 8.57
N ALA A 58 -10.69 1.30 8.35
CA ALA A 58 -10.49 1.84 7.00
C ALA A 58 -9.41 1.04 6.24
N THR A 59 -8.32 0.66 6.90
CA THR A 59 -7.28 -0.20 6.33
C THR A 59 -7.83 -1.56 5.92
N LYS A 60 -8.61 -2.23 6.79
CA LYS A 60 -9.27 -3.51 6.45
C LYS A 60 -10.25 -3.38 5.28
N ALA A 61 -11.06 -2.33 5.26
CA ALA A 61 -12.01 -2.08 4.18
C ALA A 61 -11.31 -1.82 2.84
N ALA A 62 -10.25 -1.00 2.85
CA ALA A 62 -9.43 -0.76 1.67
C ALA A 62 -8.79 -2.07 1.20
N LEU A 63 -8.18 -2.86 2.08
CA LEU A 63 -7.59 -4.16 1.73
C LEU A 63 -8.64 -5.10 1.09
N LEU A 64 -9.85 -5.17 1.64
CA LEU A 64 -10.95 -5.94 1.06
C LEU A 64 -11.26 -5.49 -0.37
N ILE A 65 -11.38 -4.19 -0.61
CA ILE A 65 -11.63 -3.62 -1.94
C ILE A 65 -10.50 -4.00 -2.91
N PHE A 66 -9.25 -3.92 -2.49
CA PHE A 66 -8.10 -4.28 -3.34
C PHE A 66 -8.06 -5.79 -3.66
N LEU A 67 -8.31 -6.66 -2.68
CA LEU A 67 -8.27 -8.12 -2.85
C LEU A 67 -9.44 -8.67 -3.69
N TYR A 68 -10.62 -8.05 -3.60
CA TYR A 68 -11.84 -8.49 -4.28
C TYR A 68 -12.36 -7.48 -5.32
N ARG A 69 -11.45 -6.69 -5.90
CA ARG A 69 -11.77 -5.65 -6.91
C ARG A 69 -12.57 -6.12 -8.13
N ASP A 70 -12.57 -7.43 -8.41
CA ASP A 70 -13.30 -8.02 -9.54
C ASP A 70 -14.79 -8.26 -9.22
N GLN A 71 -15.19 -8.12 -7.95
CA GLN A 71 -16.60 -8.17 -7.58
C GLN A 71 -17.31 -6.91 -8.12
N PRO A 72 -18.51 -7.02 -8.72
CA PRO A 72 -19.12 -5.92 -9.45
C PRO A 72 -19.29 -4.63 -8.64
N ILE A 73 -19.73 -4.74 -7.38
CA ILE A 73 -19.90 -3.59 -6.49
C ILE A 73 -18.57 -2.98 -6.02
N LEU A 74 -17.49 -3.77 -5.96
CA LEU A 74 -16.19 -3.30 -5.47
C LEU A 74 -15.32 -2.67 -6.57
N ASN A 75 -15.67 -2.85 -7.84
CA ASN A 75 -14.93 -2.27 -8.96
C ASN A 75 -14.90 -0.73 -8.89
N ASN A 76 -16.05 -0.07 -8.71
CA ASN A 76 -16.09 1.41 -8.61
C ASN A 76 -15.33 1.96 -7.39
N PRO A 77 -15.50 1.41 -6.16
CA PRO A 77 -14.67 1.76 -5.02
C PRO A 77 -13.16 1.59 -5.30
N TYR A 78 -12.76 0.49 -5.92
CA TYR A 78 -11.36 0.27 -6.29
C TYR A 78 -10.85 1.35 -7.26
N ARG A 79 -11.65 1.71 -8.27
CA ARG A 79 -11.30 2.79 -9.20
C ARG A 79 -11.17 4.13 -8.49
N PHE A 80 -12.07 4.42 -7.55
CA PHE A 80 -12.02 5.65 -6.75
C PHE A 80 -10.72 5.73 -5.92
N LEU A 81 -10.38 4.69 -5.18
CA LEU A 81 -9.13 4.63 -4.40
C LEU A 81 -7.91 4.78 -5.31
N SER A 82 -7.92 4.13 -6.47
CA SER A 82 -6.85 4.24 -7.46
C SER A 82 -6.71 5.67 -8.00
N LYS A 83 -7.82 6.36 -8.25
CA LYS A 83 -7.82 7.76 -8.72
C LYS A 83 -7.35 8.73 -7.65
N ILE A 84 -7.62 8.46 -6.38
CA ILE A 84 -7.08 9.27 -5.27
C ILE A 84 -5.55 9.14 -5.21
N MET A 85 -5.01 7.93 -5.33
CA MET A 85 -3.56 7.73 -5.39
C MET A 85 -2.94 8.48 -6.58
N GLU A 86 -3.58 8.42 -7.74
CA GLU A 86 -3.13 9.15 -8.95
C GLU A 86 -3.10 10.67 -8.72
N VAL A 87 -4.07 11.23 -7.98
CA VAL A 87 -4.05 12.67 -7.62
C VAL A 87 -2.82 13.00 -6.75
N ASP A 88 -2.50 12.16 -5.77
CA ASP A 88 -1.33 12.36 -4.90
C ASP A 88 -0.02 12.32 -5.72
N ASP A 89 0.08 11.36 -6.65
CA ASP A 89 1.21 11.25 -7.58
C ASP A 89 1.34 12.47 -8.51
N LEU A 90 0.22 12.98 -9.04
CA LEU A 90 0.20 14.18 -9.87
C LEU A 90 0.66 15.42 -9.08
N LEU A 91 0.27 15.55 -7.82
CA LEU A 91 0.72 16.64 -6.95
C LEU A 91 2.22 16.52 -6.63
N THR A 92 2.72 15.32 -6.32
CA THR A 92 4.15 15.07 -6.12
C THR A 92 4.95 15.38 -7.39
N ASN A 93 4.46 14.98 -8.57
CA ASN A 93 5.09 15.28 -9.85
C ASN A 93 5.13 16.80 -10.13
N TRP A 94 4.06 17.51 -9.82
CA TRP A 94 4.04 18.97 -9.92
C TRP A 94 5.09 19.61 -9.00
N ARG A 95 5.18 19.19 -7.72
CA ARG A 95 6.19 19.69 -6.77
C ARG A 95 7.61 19.43 -7.28
N TYR A 96 7.85 18.25 -7.84
CA TYR A 96 9.15 17.88 -8.41
C TYR A 96 9.52 18.73 -9.63
N LYS A 97 8.59 18.92 -10.57
CA LYS A 97 8.82 19.80 -11.73
C LYS A 97 9.07 21.25 -11.30
N HIS A 98 8.34 21.73 -10.29
CA HIS A 98 8.55 23.04 -9.70
C HIS A 98 9.94 23.17 -9.07
N LEU A 99 10.40 22.16 -8.30
CA LEU A 99 11.76 22.10 -7.78
C LEU A 99 12.80 22.22 -8.91
N ILE A 100 12.67 21.42 -9.98
CA ILE A 100 13.62 21.47 -11.11
C ILE A 100 13.67 22.88 -11.71
N MET A 101 12.51 23.50 -11.93
CA MET A 101 12.44 24.86 -12.47
C MET A 101 13.13 25.86 -11.53
N VAL A 102 12.84 25.84 -10.23
CA VAL A 102 13.44 26.76 -9.25
C VAL A 102 14.95 26.56 -9.17
N SER A 103 15.43 25.32 -9.12
CA SER A 103 16.87 25.01 -9.12
C SER A 103 17.59 25.54 -10.36
N LYS A 104 16.94 25.56 -11.53
CA LYS A 104 17.50 26.17 -12.75
C LYS A 104 17.51 27.70 -12.71
N MET A 105 16.51 28.31 -12.09
CA MET A 105 16.35 29.77 -12.07
C MET A 105 17.25 30.45 -11.02
N ILE A 106 17.34 29.88 -9.81
CA ILE A 106 18.05 30.52 -8.68
C ILE A 106 19.19 29.69 -8.11
N GLY A 107 19.43 28.48 -8.62
CA GLY A 107 20.47 27.59 -8.11
C GLY A 107 20.28 27.27 -6.63
N LYS A 108 21.32 27.51 -5.82
CA LYS A 108 21.32 27.33 -4.36
C LYS A 108 20.97 28.61 -3.57
N LYS A 109 20.50 29.67 -4.26
CA LYS A 109 20.16 30.92 -3.58
C LYS A 109 18.92 30.73 -2.71
N MET A 110 18.88 31.48 -1.61
CA MET A 110 17.69 31.58 -0.75
C MET A 110 16.50 32.11 -1.57
N GLY A 111 15.32 31.54 -1.36
CA GLY A 111 14.10 32.01 -1.99
C GLY A 111 13.70 33.38 -1.46
N THR A 112 13.02 34.19 -2.27
CA THR A 112 12.54 35.52 -1.88
C THR A 112 11.54 35.48 -0.71
N GLY A 113 10.88 34.33 -0.48
CA GLY A 113 10.04 34.08 0.68
C GLY A 113 10.78 33.66 1.96
N GLY A 114 12.13 33.74 1.99
CA GLY A 114 12.95 33.43 3.17
C GLY A 114 13.27 31.95 3.40
N SER A 115 12.76 31.05 2.55
CA SER A 115 13.11 29.61 2.59
C SER A 115 14.49 29.35 1.97
N SER A 116 15.09 28.19 2.27
CA SER A 116 16.32 27.69 1.62
C SER A 116 16.17 27.42 0.10
N GLY A 117 15.00 27.70 -0.50
CA GLY A 117 14.77 27.59 -1.93
C GLY A 117 14.60 26.13 -2.34
N ALA A 118 15.55 25.62 -3.13
CA ALA A 118 15.50 24.26 -3.67
C ALA A 118 15.44 23.19 -2.57
N ASP A 119 16.18 23.34 -1.48
CA ASP A 119 16.23 22.32 -0.42
C ASP A 119 14.88 22.19 0.31
N TYR A 120 14.24 23.32 0.65
CA TYR A 120 12.89 23.34 1.22
C TYR A 120 11.86 22.68 0.30
N LEU A 121 11.92 22.97 -1.01
CA LEU A 121 11.03 22.36 -1.99
C LEU A 121 11.26 20.85 -2.09
N ASN A 122 12.51 20.39 -2.02
CA ASN A 122 12.83 18.97 -2.03
C ASN A 122 12.24 18.23 -0.82
N GLU A 123 12.33 18.80 0.39
CA GLU A 123 11.69 18.23 1.59
C GLU A 123 10.16 18.13 1.43
N SER A 124 9.56 19.13 0.77
CA SER A 124 8.11 19.17 0.57
C SER A 124 7.57 18.02 -0.30
N ILE A 125 8.38 17.43 -1.17
CA ILE A 125 7.97 16.34 -2.09
C ILE A 125 7.56 15.10 -1.30
N ASN A 126 8.31 14.75 -0.25
CA ASN A 126 8.10 13.54 0.53
C ASN A 126 7.10 13.74 1.67
N LYS A 127 7.05 14.94 2.27
CA LYS A 127 6.24 15.23 3.45
C LYS A 127 4.73 15.25 3.19
N HIS A 128 4.32 15.52 1.95
CA HIS A 128 2.92 15.82 1.61
C HIS A 128 2.26 14.73 0.77
N LYS A 129 2.68 13.47 0.93
CA LYS A 129 1.92 12.31 0.44
C LYS A 129 0.86 11.95 1.47
N ILE A 130 -0.41 12.12 1.11
CA ILE A 130 -1.54 11.97 2.04
C ILE A 130 -2.07 10.53 2.01
N PHE A 131 -2.04 9.88 0.84
CA PHE A 131 -2.68 8.58 0.62
C PHE A 131 -1.66 7.45 0.44
N SER A 132 -0.47 7.60 1.04
CA SER A 132 0.61 6.61 1.01
C SER A 132 0.20 5.25 1.58
N ASP A 133 -0.81 5.22 2.45
CA ASP A 133 -1.33 4.00 3.05
C ASP A 133 -1.92 3.05 2.00
N PHE A 134 -2.61 3.58 0.97
CA PHE A 134 -3.16 2.74 -0.10
C PHE A 134 -2.05 2.12 -0.96
N ALA A 135 -0.97 2.87 -1.23
CA ALA A 135 0.22 2.31 -1.87
C ALA A 135 0.85 1.21 -1.00
N SER A 136 0.90 1.44 0.32
CA SER A 136 1.45 0.48 1.28
C SER A 136 0.62 -0.80 1.41
N LEU A 137 -0.69 -0.75 1.08
CA LEU A 137 -1.55 -1.94 1.03
C LEU A 137 -1.12 -2.97 -0.02
N THR A 138 -0.38 -2.56 -1.06
CA THR A 138 0.12 -3.47 -2.09
C THR A 138 1.03 -4.56 -1.51
N THR A 139 1.75 -4.26 -0.42
CA THR A 139 2.58 -5.21 0.34
C THR A 139 1.78 -6.40 0.88
N PHE A 140 0.47 -6.23 1.08
CA PHE A 140 -0.42 -7.24 1.67
C PHE A 140 -1.25 -8.01 0.64
N LEU A 141 -1.02 -7.76 -0.65
CA LEU A 141 -1.68 -8.50 -1.71
C LEU A 141 -1.11 -9.92 -1.76
N ILE A 142 -2.03 -10.89 -1.81
CA ILE A 142 -1.70 -12.31 -1.94
C ILE A 142 -2.11 -12.81 -3.34
N PRO A 143 -1.48 -13.90 -3.83
CA PRO A 143 -1.89 -14.54 -5.06
C PRO A 143 -3.39 -14.88 -5.06
N ARG A 144 -4.03 -14.75 -6.24
CA ARG A 144 -5.48 -15.02 -6.38
C ARG A 144 -5.85 -16.46 -6.01
N SER A 145 -4.96 -17.42 -6.23
CA SER A 145 -5.13 -18.81 -5.83
C SER A 145 -5.21 -19.00 -4.31
N SER A 146 -4.64 -18.07 -3.54
CA SER A 146 -4.60 -18.09 -2.08
C SER A 146 -5.70 -17.24 -1.44
N LEU A 147 -6.52 -16.55 -2.24
CA LEU A 147 -7.65 -15.78 -1.73
C LEU A 147 -8.73 -16.72 -1.20
N PRO A 148 -9.26 -16.49 0.02
CA PRO A 148 -10.37 -17.28 0.50
C PRO A 148 -11.62 -17.02 -0.37
N PRO A 149 -12.39 -18.06 -0.72
CA PRO A 149 -13.65 -17.86 -1.42
C PRO A 149 -14.62 -17.08 -0.53
N LEU A 150 -15.36 -16.14 -1.13
CA LEU A 150 -16.35 -15.37 -0.42
C LEU A 150 -17.57 -16.24 -0.07
N PRO A 151 -18.12 -16.15 1.16
CA PRO A 151 -19.37 -16.80 1.50
C PRO A 151 -20.49 -16.40 0.54
N GLU A 152 -21.37 -17.34 0.18
CA GLU A 152 -22.44 -17.13 -0.80
C GLU A 152 -23.29 -15.89 -0.50
N LYS A 153 -23.65 -15.68 0.78
CA LYS A 153 -24.38 -14.49 1.24
C LYS A 153 -23.67 -13.18 0.92
N LEU A 154 -22.34 -13.14 1.00
CA LEU A 154 -21.53 -11.97 0.68
C LEU A 154 -21.40 -11.82 -0.84
N THR A 155 -21.15 -12.91 -1.56
CA THR A 155 -21.09 -12.91 -3.03
C THR A 155 -22.38 -12.36 -3.63
N ASN A 156 -23.54 -12.81 -3.15
CA ASN A 156 -24.84 -12.32 -3.59
C ASN A 156 -25.02 -10.82 -3.27
N ARG A 157 -24.50 -10.34 -2.14
CA ARG A 157 -24.55 -8.90 -1.79
C ARG A 157 -23.60 -8.03 -2.61
N LEU A 158 -22.50 -8.60 -3.10
CA LEU A 158 -21.48 -7.90 -3.89
C LEU A 158 -21.75 -7.97 -5.39
N ASN A 159 -22.69 -8.83 -5.82
CA ASN A 159 -23.22 -8.90 -7.17
C ASN A 159 -24.44 -7.98 -7.36
N PHE A 160 -24.71 -7.66 -8.63
CA PHE A 160 -25.94 -7.00 -9.03
C PHE A 160 -27.06 -8.03 -9.12
N ASN A 161 -27.84 -8.19 -8.04
CA ASN A 161 -29.05 -9.01 -8.08
C ASN A 161 -30.21 -8.16 -8.59
N PHE A 162 -30.65 -8.43 -9.82
CA PHE A 162 -31.92 -7.93 -10.30
C PHE A 162 -33.01 -8.89 -9.84
N ASN A 163 -33.68 -8.58 -8.73
CA ASN A 163 -34.98 -9.19 -8.47
C ASN A 163 -35.91 -8.65 -9.56
N SER A 164 -36.18 -9.47 -10.57
CA SER A 164 -37.23 -9.17 -11.55
C SER A 164 -38.55 -9.17 -10.80
N TYR A 165 -39.22 -8.02 -10.78
CA TYR A 165 -40.56 -7.86 -10.24
C TYR A 165 -41.59 -8.58 -11.10
#